data_AF-A0A1V4QUT6-F1
#
_entry.id   AF-A0A1V4QUT6-F1
#
_cell.length_a   1.000
_cell.length_b   1.000
_cell.length_c   1.000
_cell.angle_alpha   90.00
_cell.angle_beta   90.00
_cell.angle_gamma   90.00
#
_symmetry.space_group_name_H-M   'P 1'
#
loop_
_entity.id
_entity.type
_entity.pdbx_description
1 polymer ?
#
loop_
_entity_poly.entity_id
_entity_poly.type
_entity_poly.pdbx_seq_one_letter_code
_entity_poly.pdbx_strand_id
1 'polypeptide(L)'
;DAACRQHAWVLERSRYFLGISHLDVESLDLVYGFELEFTGNRDAIVCNALLEGSQLGWVLSQCKAIGQGNAVPLNCEPVIILALDEECFLQARLALETRNSSYQVRTGCYDEEPISIYFTVRAYPRTGGRFDMGESLRYQAEVGEDLVTRVVIPNVVRPIAAAIAAAQ
;
A
#
# COMPACT_ATOMS: atom_id res chain seq x y z
N ASP A 1 -6.45 -9.59 15.53
CA ASP A 1 -6.71 -10.84 16.31
C ASP A 1 -7.15 -12.09 15.55
N ALA A 2 -8.42 -12.21 15.12
CA ALA A 2 -8.91 -13.49 14.54
C ALA A 2 -8.20 -13.88 13.24
N ALA A 3 -7.99 -12.91 12.34
CA ALA A 3 -7.24 -13.10 11.09
C ALA A 3 -5.79 -13.54 11.35
N CYS A 4 -5.07 -12.85 12.25
CA CYS A 4 -3.69 -13.22 12.61
C CYS A 4 -3.59 -14.63 13.20
N ARG A 5 -4.57 -15.07 14.02
CA ARG A 5 -4.63 -16.46 14.50
C ARG A 5 -4.82 -17.46 13.35
N GLN A 6 -5.66 -17.14 12.38
CA GLN A 6 -5.85 -17.98 11.20
C GLN A 6 -4.58 -18.04 10.33
N HIS A 7 -3.89 -16.92 10.12
CA HIS A 7 -2.60 -16.88 9.41
C HIS A 7 -1.55 -17.75 10.12
N ALA A 8 -1.42 -17.62 11.45
CA ALA A 8 -0.49 -18.45 12.23
C ALA A 8 -0.80 -19.95 12.09
N TRP A 9 -2.08 -20.31 12.14
CA TRP A 9 -2.54 -21.70 11.96
C TRP A 9 -2.19 -22.26 10.56
N VAL A 10 -2.32 -21.43 9.52
CA VAL A 10 -1.95 -21.79 8.14
C VAL A 10 -0.44 -21.94 8.00
N LEU A 11 0.36 -21.01 8.54
CA LEU A 11 1.83 -21.08 8.50
C LEU A 11 2.40 -22.28 9.24
N GLU A 12 1.78 -22.67 10.36
CA GLU A 12 2.17 -23.90 11.08
C GLU A 12 2.00 -25.15 10.21
N ARG A 13 0.93 -25.19 9.41
CA ARG A 13 0.54 -26.32 8.57
C ARG A 13 1.25 -26.36 7.22
N SER A 14 1.58 -25.20 6.66
CA SER A 14 2.28 -25.11 5.37
C SER A 14 3.56 -25.95 5.34
N ARG A 15 4.27 -26.02 6.47
CA ARG A 15 5.46 -26.89 6.63
C ARG A 15 5.19 -28.36 6.33
N TYR A 16 4.07 -28.89 6.79
CA TYR A 16 3.73 -30.30 6.65
C TYR A 16 3.04 -30.60 5.31
N PHE A 17 2.20 -29.68 4.82
CA PHE A 17 1.42 -29.89 3.60
C PHE A 17 2.12 -29.46 2.32
N LEU A 18 3.00 -28.47 2.38
CA LEU A 18 3.73 -27.93 1.23
C LEU A 18 5.23 -28.31 1.26
N GLY A 19 5.70 -28.99 2.31
CA GLY A 19 7.10 -29.37 2.46
C GLY A 19 8.07 -28.19 2.66
N ILE A 20 7.55 -27.01 2.97
CA ILE A 20 8.34 -25.78 3.14
C ILE A 20 9.17 -25.88 4.43
N SER A 21 10.49 -25.84 4.32
CA SER A 21 11.39 -25.73 5.47
C SER A 21 11.74 -24.27 5.77
N HIS A 22 12.29 -24.01 6.96
CA HIS A 22 12.73 -22.67 7.37
C HIS A 22 13.88 -22.12 6.50
N LEU A 23 14.57 -22.98 5.74
CA LEU A 23 15.63 -22.58 4.81
C LEU A 23 15.08 -22.20 3.43
N ASP A 24 13.84 -22.56 3.12
CA ASP A 24 13.21 -22.32 1.82
C ASP A 24 12.46 -20.97 1.78
N VAL A 25 12.27 -20.34 2.93
CA VAL A 25 11.53 -19.08 3.05
C VAL A 25 12.48 -17.92 2.77
N GLU A 26 12.33 -17.26 1.62
CA GLU A 26 13.10 -16.04 1.29
C GLU A 26 12.62 -14.83 2.09
N SER A 27 11.30 -14.71 2.28
CA SER A 27 10.69 -13.65 3.08
C SER A 27 9.26 -14.04 3.49
N LEU A 28 8.73 -13.36 4.51
CA LEU A 28 7.33 -13.44 4.93
C LEU A 28 6.71 -12.05 4.84
N ASP A 29 5.59 -11.94 4.13
CA ASP A 29 4.84 -10.69 3.98
C ASP A 29 3.54 -10.72 4.78
N LEU A 30 3.31 -9.69 5.59
CA LEU A 30 2.01 -9.38 6.16
C LEU A 30 1.45 -8.13 5.50
N VAL A 31 0.32 -8.27 4.80
CA VAL A 31 -0.29 -7.20 4.00
C VAL A 31 -1.58 -6.71 4.65
N TYR A 32 -1.70 -5.39 4.76
CA TYR A 32 -2.92 -4.67 5.12
C TYR A 32 -3.45 -3.98 3.87
N GLY A 33 -4.65 -4.37 3.44
CA GLY A 33 -5.32 -3.80 2.27
C GLY A 33 -6.47 -2.88 2.65
N PHE A 34 -6.57 -1.74 1.99
CA PHE A 34 -7.73 -0.85 2.05
C PHE A 34 -8.24 -0.61 0.63
N GLU A 35 -9.54 -0.72 0.43
CA GLU A 35 -10.21 -0.49 -0.84
C GLU A 35 -11.17 0.68 -0.68
N LEU A 36 -11.00 1.72 -1.50
CA LEU A 36 -11.84 2.91 -1.49
C LEU A 36 -12.53 3.04 -2.84
N GLU A 37 -13.83 2.78 -2.88
CA GLU A 37 -14.63 2.87 -4.10
C GLU A 37 -14.72 4.31 -4.62
N PHE A 38 -14.40 4.52 -5.89
CA PHE A 38 -14.56 5.81 -6.55
C PHE A 38 -14.71 5.67 -8.06
N THR A 39 -15.76 6.28 -8.61
CA THR A 39 -16.00 6.35 -10.06
C THR A 39 -15.59 7.72 -10.56
N GLY A 40 -14.43 7.79 -11.21
CA GLY A 40 -13.86 9.04 -11.72
C GLY A 40 -12.36 8.91 -11.97
N ASN A 41 -11.68 10.05 -12.20
CA ASN A 41 -10.22 10.05 -12.32
C ASN A 41 -9.56 9.77 -10.96
N ARG A 42 -9.32 8.49 -10.67
CA ARG A 42 -8.70 8.00 -9.44
C ARG A 42 -7.29 8.56 -9.21
N ASP A 43 -6.50 8.74 -10.27
CA ASP A 43 -5.17 9.37 -10.17
C ASP A 43 -5.26 10.82 -9.71
N ALA A 44 -6.25 11.56 -10.21
CA ALA A 44 -6.45 12.94 -9.80
C ALA A 44 -6.81 13.04 -8.32
N ILE A 45 -7.63 12.12 -7.81
CA ILE A 45 -7.94 12.03 -6.37
C ILE A 45 -6.68 11.77 -5.56
N VAL A 46 -5.89 10.75 -5.91
CA VAL A 46 -4.66 10.42 -5.16
C VAL A 46 -3.65 11.57 -5.20
N CYS A 47 -3.43 12.16 -6.37
CA CYS A 47 -2.51 13.28 -6.52
C CYS A 47 -2.96 14.51 -5.72
N ASN A 48 -4.25 14.85 -5.73
CA ASN A 48 -4.75 15.96 -4.93
C ASN A 48 -4.65 15.64 -3.42
N ALA A 49 -5.04 14.43 -3.00
CA ALA A 49 -5.08 14.07 -1.58
C ALA A 49 -3.69 13.94 -0.93
N LEU A 50 -2.69 13.43 -1.67
CA LEU A 50 -1.39 13.06 -1.10
C LEU A 50 -0.24 13.98 -1.50
N LEU A 51 -0.32 14.64 -2.67
CA LEU A 51 0.79 15.46 -3.18
C LEU A 51 0.58 16.96 -2.95
N GLU A 52 -0.61 17.39 -2.52
CA GLU A 52 -0.86 18.78 -2.19
C GLU A 52 0.12 19.29 -1.13
N GLY A 53 0.68 20.49 -1.37
CA GLY A 53 1.72 21.08 -0.51
C GLY A 53 3.13 20.48 -0.69
N SER A 54 3.31 19.42 -1.47
CA SER A 54 4.63 18.84 -1.79
C SER A 54 5.25 19.46 -3.05
N GLN A 55 6.56 19.22 -3.26
CA GLN A 55 7.23 19.59 -4.51
C GLN A 55 6.65 18.87 -5.74
N LEU A 56 6.17 17.62 -5.57
CA LEU A 56 5.50 16.89 -6.66
C LEU A 56 4.15 17.54 -7.00
N GLY A 57 3.38 17.94 -5.98
CA GLY A 57 2.14 18.70 -6.18
C GLY A 57 2.39 20.03 -6.86
N TRP A 58 3.48 20.72 -6.51
CA TRP A 58 3.89 21.96 -7.19
C TRP A 58 4.17 21.71 -8.67
N VAL A 59 4.95 20.69 -9.03
CA VAL A 59 5.21 20.33 -10.44
C VAL A 59 3.90 20.07 -11.19
N LEU A 60 2.98 19.29 -10.61
CA LEU A 60 1.66 19.04 -11.20
C LEU A 60 0.86 20.33 -11.43
N SER A 61 0.89 21.27 -10.48
CA SER A 61 0.25 22.57 -10.62
C SER A 61 0.86 23.42 -11.76
N GLN A 62 2.18 23.39 -11.92
CA GLN A 62 2.87 24.11 -12.99
C GLN A 62 2.58 23.49 -14.36
N CYS A 63 2.56 22.16 -14.47
CA CYS A 63 2.17 21.47 -15.69
C CYS A 63 0.71 21.81 -16.09
N LYS A 64 -0.21 21.90 -15.12
CA LYS A 64 -1.58 22.39 -15.34
C LYS A 64 -1.62 23.82 -15.87
N ALA A 65 -0.83 24.72 -15.29
CA ALA A 65 -0.76 26.12 -15.72
C ALA A 65 -0.21 26.25 -17.15
N ILE A 66 0.88 25.55 -17.47
CA ILE A 66 1.50 25.55 -18.81
C ILE A 66 0.57 24.93 -19.84
N GLY A 67 -0.11 23.83 -19.48
CA GLY A 67 -1.10 23.16 -20.33
C GLY A 67 -2.43 23.90 -20.47
N GLN A 68 -2.53 25.16 -20.04
CA GLN A 68 -3.75 25.98 -20.10
C GLN A 68 -4.98 25.30 -19.47
N GLY A 69 -4.77 24.51 -18.41
CA GLY A 69 -5.82 23.78 -17.71
C GLY A 69 -6.17 22.38 -18.28
N ASN A 70 -5.59 21.99 -19.42
CA ASN A 70 -5.86 20.67 -20.03
C ASN A 70 -4.99 19.53 -19.48
N ALA A 71 -3.96 19.83 -18.68
CA ALA A 71 -3.11 18.78 -18.12
C ALA A 71 -3.85 18.06 -16.98
N VAL A 72 -4.10 16.77 -17.16
CA VAL A 72 -4.75 15.93 -16.16
C VAL A 72 -3.82 14.79 -15.74
N PRO A 73 -3.80 14.40 -14.45
CA PRO A 73 -3.08 13.21 -14.03
C PRO A 73 -3.59 11.97 -14.79
N LEU A 74 -2.66 11.19 -15.33
CA LEU A 74 -2.91 9.92 -16.03
C LEU A 74 -2.44 8.70 -15.25
N ASN A 75 -1.53 8.90 -14.29
CA ASN A 75 -1.04 7.88 -13.38
C ASN A 75 -0.49 8.53 -12.11
N CYS A 76 -0.94 8.10 -10.94
CA CYS A 76 -0.54 8.60 -9.63
C CYS A 76 -0.59 7.46 -8.61
N GLU A 77 0.36 6.53 -8.74
CA GLU A 77 0.48 5.32 -7.91
C GLU A 77 1.78 5.37 -7.09
N PRO A 78 1.83 6.18 -6.01
CA PRO A 78 3.05 6.30 -5.22
C PRO A 78 3.39 4.98 -4.51
N VAL A 79 4.67 4.66 -4.49
CA VAL A 79 5.23 3.50 -3.78
C VAL A 79 6.41 3.95 -2.94
N ILE A 80 6.39 3.59 -1.66
CA ILE A 80 7.47 3.87 -0.70
C ILE A 80 7.84 2.55 -0.04
N ILE A 81 9.13 2.26 0.03
CA ILE A 81 9.69 1.16 0.83
C ILE A 81 10.66 1.77 1.83
N LEU A 82 10.53 1.40 3.10
CA LEU A 82 11.42 1.82 4.18
C LEU A 82 11.87 0.62 5.01
N ALA A 83 13.11 0.68 5.50
CA ALA A 83 13.59 -0.26 6.50
C ALA A 83 13.02 0.11 7.88
N LEU A 84 12.66 -0.91 8.66
CA LEU A 84 12.16 -0.80 10.03
C LEU A 84 13.19 -1.27 11.06
N ASP A 85 14.32 -1.82 10.61
CA ASP A 85 15.51 -2.10 11.41
C ASP A 85 16.78 -1.65 10.66
N GLU A 86 17.89 -1.54 11.38
CA GLU A 86 19.16 -1.04 10.84
C GLU A 86 19.77 -1.97 9.77
N GLU A 87 19.47 -3.26 9.88
CA GLU A 87 19.99 -4.31 8.98
C GLU A 87 19.08 -4.54 7.77
N CYS A 88 17.96 -3.82 7.66
CA CYS A 88 16.96 -3.93 6.59
C CYS A 88 16.28 -5.32 6.47
N PHE A 89 16.32 -6.15 7.52
CA PHE A 89 15.63 -7.44 7.57
C PHE A 89 14.13 -7.28 7.81
N LEU A 90 13.69 -6.16 8.38
CA LEU A 90 12.29 -5.79 8.45
C LEU A 90 12.05 -4.54 7.59
N GLN A 91 11.08 -4.61 6.68
CA GLN A 91 10.75 -3.51 5.78
C GLN A 91 9.26 -3.24 5.76
N ALA A 92 8.87 -1.98 5.64
CA ALA A 92 7.51 -1.58 5.32
C ALA A 92 7.43 -1.06 3.88
N ARG A 93 6.41 -1.50 3.14
CA ARG A 93 6.07 -1.00 1.81
C ARG A 93 4.67 -0.43 1.82
N LEU A 94 4.51 0.82 1.44
CA LEU A 94 3.23 1.44 1.13
C LEU A 94 3.12 1.55 -0.40
N ALA A 95 2.07 0.99 -0.99
CA ALA A 95 1.80 1.06 -2.41
C ALA A 95 0.33 1.37 -2.65
N LEU A 96 0.05 2.22 -3.64
CA LEU A 96 -1.29 2.55 -4.08
C LEU A 96 -1.50 2.06 -5.51
N GLU A 97 -2.69 1.54 -5.81
CA GLU A 97 -3.11 1.15 -7.15
C GLU A 97 -4.44 1.83 -7.47
N THR A 98 -4.46 2.60 -8.55
CA THR A 98 -5.63 3.36 -9.00
C THR A 98 -6.35 2.67 -10.16
N ARG A 99 -5.68 1.76 -10.89
CA ARG A 99 -6.25 1.04 -12.05
C ARG A 99 -6.91 1.97 -13.08
N ASN A 100 -6.40 3.18 -13.24
CA ASN A 100 -6.96 4.12 -14.20
C ASN A 100 -6.23 3.99 -15.55
N SER A 101 -6.86 4.45 -16.63
CA SER A 101 -6.28 4.41 -17.96
C SER A 101 -6.45 5.72 -18.71
N SER A 102 -5.52 6.02 -19.62
CA SER A 102 -5.62 7.19 -20.49
C SER A 102 -6.85 7.18 -21.42
N TYR A 103 -7.43 5.99 -21.67
CA TYR A 103 -8.70 5.87 -22.40
C TYR A 103 -9.85 6.43 -21.57
N GLN A 104 -10.01 5.97 -20.32
CA GLN A 104 -11.07 6.44 -19.41
C GLN A 104 -10.96 7.95 -19.17
N VAL A 105 -9.74 8.47 -18.99
CA VAL A 105 -9.52 9.93 -18.85
C VAL A 105 -9.93 10.72 -20.10
N ARG A 106 -9.73 10.18 -21.30
CA ARG A 106 -10.09 10.86 -22.55
C ARG A 106 -11.59 10.80 -22.85
N THR A 107 -12.25 9.69 -22.51
CA THR A 107 -13.68 9.50 -22.78
C THR A 107 -14.57 10.02 -21.66
N GLY A 108 -14.04 10.16 -20.44
CA GLY A 108 -14.82 10.44 -19.24
C GLY A 108 -15.65 9.25 -18.74
N CYS A 109 -15.50 8.08 -19.37
CA CYS A 109 -16.17 6.85 -18.97
C CYS A 109 -15.25 6.07 -18.04
N TYR A 110 -15.59 6.02 -16.75
CA TYR A 110 -14.81 5.32 -15.72
C TYR A 110 -15.57 4.08 -15.25
N ASP A 111 -14.83 3.01 -15.00
CA ASP A 111 -15.36 1.77 -14.41
C ASP A 111 -15.43 1.88 -12.89
N GLU A 112 -16.34 1.13 -12.26
CA GLU A 112 -16.42 0.96 -10.81
C GLU A 112 -15.26 0.08 -10.31
N GLU A 113 -14.09 0.69 -10.09
CA GLU A 113 -12.95 0.03 -9.45
C GLU A 113 -12.45 0.87 -8.27
N PRO A 114 -11.94 0.23 -7.22
CA PRO A 114 -11.45 0.93 -6.04
C PRO A 114 -10.05 1.53 -6.28
N ILE A 115 -9.74 2.55 -5.49
CA ILE A 115 -8.35 2.92 -5.17
C ILE A 115 -7.89 1.96 -4.08
N SER A 116 -6.93 1.09 -4.41
CA SER A 116 -6.36 0.14 -3.45
C SER A 116 -5.13 0.73 -2.77
N ILE A 117 -5.03 0.52 -1.46
CA ILE A 117 -3.87 0.90 -0.66
C ILE A 117 -3.36 -0.37 0.01
N TYR A 118 -2.12 -0.75 -0.29
CA TYR A 118 -1.44 -1.90 0.30
C TYR A 118 -0.31 -1.41 1.20
N PHE A 119 -0.39 -1.75 2.49
CA PHE A 119 0.71 -1.59 3.42
C PHE A 119 1.24 -2.97 3.80
N THR A 120 2.48 -3.27 3.42
CA THR A 120 3.11 -4.58 3.63
C THR A 120 4.26 -4.46 4.61
N VAL A 121 4.25 -5.26 5.66
CA VAL A 121 5.43 -5.48 6.51
C VAL A 121 6.10 -6.78 6.06
N ARG A 122 7.29 -6.68 5.48
CA ARG A 122 8.10 -7.80 4.99
C ARG A 122 9.22 -8.12 5.97
N ALA A 123 9.34 -9.39 6.35
CA ALA A 123 10.43 -9.90 7.16
C ALA A 123 11.29 -10.88 6.36
N TYR A 124 12.61 -10.70 6.45
CA TYR A 124 13.62 -11.56 5.85
C TYR A 124 14.30 -12.42 6.92
N PRO A 125 14.71 -13.66 6.60
CA PRO A 125 15.55 -14.47 7.48
C PRO A 125 16.88 -13.79 7.80
N ARG A 126 17.24 -13.79 9.08
CA ARG A 126 18.57 -13.36 9.54
C ARG A 126 19.62 -14.45 9.24
N THR A 127 20.83 -14.04 8.88
CA THR A 127 21.92 -14.96 8.55
C THR A 127 22.27 -15.87 9.73
N GLY A 128 22.36 -17.18 9.47
CA GLY A 128 22.74 -18.19 10.47
C GLY A 128 21.66 -18.53 11.51
N GLY A 129 20.47 -17.92 11.43
CA GLY A 129 19.33 -18.21 12.31
C GLY A 129 18.30 -19.14 11.65
N ARG A 130 17.49 -19.80 12.48
CA ARG A 130 16.27 -20.49 12.02
C ARG A 130 15.15 -19.45 11.92
N PHE A 131 14.55 -19.29 10.75
CA PHE A 131 13.44 -18.36 10.56
C PHE A 131 12.12 -18.93 11.11
N ASP A 132 11.72 -18.52 12.31
CA ASP A 132 10.43 -18.92 12.86
C ASP A 132 9.30 -18.06 12.28
N MET A 133 8.56 -18.61 11.32
CA MET A 133 7.45 -17.91 10.66
C MET A 133 6.35 -17.46 11.63
N GLY A 134 6.11 -18.20 12.71
CA GLY A 134 5.07 -17.87 13.69
C GLY A 134 5.49 -16.72 14.60
N GLU A 135 6.75 -16.70 15.03
CA GLU A 135 7.32 -15.56 15.74
C GLU A 135 7.41 -14.32 14.86
N SER A 136 7.90 -14.48 13.63
CA SER A 136 7.98 -13.40 12.64
C SER A 136 6.61 -12.77 12.40
N LEU A 137 5.58 -13.58 12.14
CA LEU A 137 4.21 -13.07 11.92
C LEU A 137 3.70 -12.25 13.10
N ARG A 138 3.94 -12.70 14.35
CA ARG A 138 3.51 -11.94 15.54
C ARG A 138 4.18 -10.58 15.62
N TYR A 139 5.49 -10.54 15.37
CA TYR A 139 6.24 -9.29 15.38
C TYR A 139 5.81 -8.35 14.24
N GLN A 140 5.61 -8.89 13.03
CA GLN A 140 5.08 -8.12 11.90
C GLN A 140 3.67 -7.59 12.17
N ALA A 141 2.83 -8.35 12.87
CA ALA A 141 1.50 -7.91 13.27
C ALA A 141 1.57 -6.76 14.27
N GLU A 142 2.39 -6.87 15.32
CA GLU A 142 2.57 -5.81 16.32
C GLU A 142 3.04 -4.50 15.68
N VAL A 143 4.12 -4.55 14.89
CA VAL A 143 4.67 -3.37 14.22
C VAL A 143 3.71 -2.84 13.16
N GLY A 144 3.10 -3.74 12.38
CA GLY A 144 2.17 -3.38 11.32
C GLY A 144 0.91 -2.71 11.83
N GLU A 145 0.29 -3.24 12.90
CA GLU A 145 -0.92 -2.66 13.50
C GLU A 145 -0.64 -1.26 14.07
N ASP A 146 0.51 -1.02 14.71
CA ASP A 146 0.89 0.32 15.21
C ASP A 146 1.06 1.32 14.06
N LEU A 147 1.86 0.96 13.04
CA LEU A 147 2.11 1.82 11.88
C LEU A 147 0.84 2.10 11.08
N VAL A 148 0.01 1.09 10.86
CA VAL A 148 -1.26 1.25 10.15
C VAL A 148 -2.17 2.21 10.91
N THR A 149 -2.34 1.99 12.22
CA THR A 149 -3.27 2.76 13.05
C THR A 149 -2.83 4.22 13.21
N ARG A 150 -1.52 4.45 13.43
CA ARG A 150 -0.99 5.77 13.76
C ARG A 150 -0.53 6.57 12.55
N VAL A 151 -0.12 5.91 11.47
CA VAL A 151 0.51 6.55 10.31
C VAL A 151 -0.31 6.35 9.04
N VAL A 152 -0.55 5.11 8.61
CA VAL A 152 -1.15 4.85 7.29
C VAL A 152 -2.60 5.33 7.22
N ILE A 153 -3.45 4.95 8.19
CA ILE A 153 -4.86 5.33 8.19
C ILE A 153 -5.02 6.85 8.27
N PRO A 154 -4.40 7.57 9.22
CA PRO A 154 -4.61 9.02 9.35
C PRO A 154 -4.04 9.84 8.19
N ASN A 155 -2.92 9.40 7.59
CA ASN A 155 -2.17 10.22 6.64
C ASN A 155 -2.31 9.78 5.17
N VAL A 156 -2.91 8.61 4.90
CA VAL A 156 -3.10 8.10 3.53
C VAL A 156 -4.56 7.75 3.29
N VAL A 157 -5.13 6.83 4.08
CA VAL A 157 -6.49 6.33 3.86
C VAL A 157 -7.53 7.43 4.07
N ARG A 158 -7.45 8.16 5.20
CA ARG A 158 -8.42 9.23 5.52
C ARG A 158 -8.37 10.41 4.54
N PRO A 159 -7.20 10.95 4.14
CA PRO A 159 -7.14 12.01 3.14
C PRO A 159 -7.74 11.61 1.79
N ILE A 160 -7.49 10.38 1.32
CA ILE A 160 -8.09 9.88 0.07
C ILE A 160 -9.61 9.74 0.24
N ALA A 161 -10.08 9.15 1.34
CA ALA A 161 -11.51 9.03 1.61
C ALA A 161 -12.21 10.40 1.69
N ALA A 162 -11.57 11.40 2.29
CA ALA A 162 -12.08 12.77 2.35
C ALA A 162 -12.11 13.43 0.96
N ALA A 163 -11.08 13.22 0.13
CA ALA A 163 -11.04 13.71 -1.24
C ALA A 163 -12.12 13.06 -2.13
N ILE A 164 -12.39 11.77 -1.94
CA ILE A 164 -13.51 11.07 -2.59
C ILE A 164 -14.84 11.72 -2.19
N ALA A 165 -15.08 11.89 -0.88
CA ALA A 165 -16.32 12.48 -0.37
C ALA A 165 -16.53 13.94 -0.84
N ALA A 166 -15.46 14.70 -1.09
CA ALA A 166 -15.54 16.05 -1.62
C ALA A 166 -15.76 16.13 -3.14
N ALA A 167 -15.53 15.02 -3.86
CA ALA A 167 -15.67 14.92 -5.31
C ALA A 167 -17.03 14.32 -5.75
N GLN A 168 -17.80 13.78 -4.81
CA GLN A 168 -19.18 13.30 -4.98
C GLN A 168 -20.19 14.44 -4.75
#